data_AF-A0A356IP80-F1
#
_entry.id   AF-A0A356IP80-F1
#
_cell.length_a   1.000
_cell.length_b   1.000
_cell.length_c   1.000
_cell.angle_alpha   90.00
_cell.angle_beta   90.00
_cell.angle_gamma   90.00
#
_symmetry.space_group_name_H-M   'P 1'
#
loop_
_entity.id
_entity.type
_entity.pdbx_description
1 polymer ?
#
loop_
_entity_poly.entity_id
_entity_poly.type
_entity_poly.pdbx_seq_one_letter_code
_entity_poly.pdbx_strand_id
1 'polypeptide(L)'
;MAGGFFAFTAIGIVVHFVPILKDSGADPLSAAGVASLIGIFSIVGRLGTGFLLDRLPSHLVGAFAFIIPIFACLLLIYDGSNPVSQAVAAAIFGLTLGSEVDVIAYLAAKYFGLKNFGALYGALVMALSLGTAFGPLGAGFIYDQYGSYVPFLVATALMMGASAVALLTLSYNPTVDKLAIQQA
;
A
#
# COMPACT_ATOMS: atom_id res chain seq x y z
N MET A 1 5.23 7.55 -10.38
CA MET A 1 6.36 6.82 -9.78
C MET A 1 5.99 6.23 -8.41
N ALA A 2 5.56 7.02 -7.42
CA ALA A 2 5.17 6.50 -6.09
C ALA A 2 4.12 5.37 -6.13
N GLY A 3 3.02 5.55 -6.87
CA GLY A 3 2.00 4.49 -7.02
C GLY A 3 2.49 3.23 -7.74
N GLY A 4 3.48 3.34 -8.63
CA GLY A 4 4.03 2.17 -9.32
C GLY A 4 4.88 1.27 -8.40
N PHE A 5 5.73 1.88 -7.56
CA PHE A 5 6.50 1.15 -6.55
C PHE A 5 5.59 0.55 -5.47
N PHE A 6 4.51 1.23 -5.13
CA PHE A 6 3.50 0.67 -4.25
C PHE A 6 2.77 -0.51 -4.89
N ALA A 7 2.24 -0.38 -6.10
CA ALA A 7 1.50 -1.47 -6.73
C ALA A 7 2.35 -2.74 -6.87
N PHE A 8 3.65 -2.57 -7.14
CA PHE A 8 4.61 -3.66 -7.12
C PHE A 8 4.70 -4.34 -5.74
N THR A 9 4.90 -3.57 -4.69
CA THR A 9 5.12 -4.10 -3.33
C THR A 9 3.84 -4.61 -2.67
N ALA A 10 2.75 -3.85 -2.75
CA ALA A 10 1.46 -4.21 -2.15
C ALA A 10 0.87 -5.48 -2.76
N ILE A 11 0.92 -5.64 -4.09
CA ILE A 11 0.38 -6.84 -4.74
C ILE A 11 1.32 -8.02 -4.57
N GLY A 12 2.64 -7.79 -4.58
CA GLY A 12 3.60 -8.81 -4.20
C GLY A 12 3.35 -9.35 -2.80
N ILE A 13 3.11 -8.47 -1.80
CA ILE A 13 2.72 -8.88 -0.45
C ILE A 13 1.42 -9.66 -0.48
N VAL A 14 0.35 -9.13 -1.09
CA VAL A 14 -0.97 -9.79 -1.06
C VAL A 14 -0.91 -11.20 -1.66
N VAL A 15 -0.19 -11.38 -2.76
CA VAL A 15 -0.05 -12.70 -3.42
C VAL A 15 0.81 -13.65 -2.60
N HIS A 16 1.93 -13.17 -2.05
CA HIS A 16 2.84 -14.00 -1.25
C HIS A 16 2.52 -14.01 0.24
N PHE A 17 1.43 -13.41 0.69
CA PHE A 17 1.14 -13.25 2.12
C PHE A 17 1.01 -14.61 2.83
N VAL A 18 0.20 -15.51 2.28
CA VAL A 18 0.05 -16.88 2.83
C VAL A 18 1.41 -17.63 2.83
N PRO A 19 2.19 -17.64 1.73
CA PRO A 19 3.56 -18.15 1.75
C PRO A 19 4.47 -17.54 2.82
N ILE A 20 4.44 -16.21 3.01
CA ILE A 20 5.25 -15.49 4.02
C ILE A 20 4.90 -15.97 5.43
N LEU A 21 3.60 -16.14 5.72
CA LEU A 21 3.16 -16.64 7.02
C LEU A 21 3.57 -18.11 7.24
N LYS A 22 3.47 -18.94 6.19
CA LYS A 22 3.90 -20.35 6.25
C LYS A 22 5.40 -20.49 6.43
N ASP A 23 6.20 -19.65 5.78
CA ASP A 23 7.66 -19.57 5.95
C ASP A 23 8.03 -19.21 7.41
N SER A 24 7.18 -18.40 8.06
CA SER A 24 7.30 -18.04 9.47
C SER A 24 6.76 -19.11 10.44
N GLY A 25 6.34 -20.28 9.94
CA GLY A 25 5.86 -21.41 10.74
C GLY A 25 4.35 -21.48 10.96
N ALA A 26 3.54 -20.67 10.27
CA ALA A 26 2.09 -20.72 10.40
C ALA A 26 1.48 -21.97 9.75
N ASP A 27 0.44 -22.52 10.39
CA ASP A 27 -0.41 -23.54 9.77
C ASP A 27 -1.13 -22.99 8.53
N PRO A 28 -1.28 -23.76 7.44
CA PRO A 28 -1.93 -23.29 6.21
C PRO A 28 -3.34 -22.74 6.41
N LEU A 29 -4.14 -23.34 7.30
CA LEU A 29 -5.51 -22.91 7.55
C LEU A 29 -5.52 -21.58 8.33
N SER A 30 -4.64 -21.45 9.33
CA SER A 30 -4.46 -20.20 10.06
C SER A 30 -3.96 -19.08 9.16
N ALA A 31 -2.96 -19.36 8.30
CA ALA A 31 -2.43 -18.37 7.35
C ALA A 31 -3.49 -17.88 6.37
N ALA A 32 -4.35 -18.78 5.84
CA ALA A 32 -5.46 -18.41 4.98
C ALA A 32 -6.51 -17.56 5.72
N GLY A 33 -6.82 -17.93 6.97
CA GLY A 33 -7.71 -17.15 7.84
C GLY A 33 -7.18 -15.73 8.08
N VAL A 34 -5.90 -15.59 8.39
CA VAL A 34 -5.26 -14.28 8.59
C VAL A 34 -5.20 -13.49 7.28
N ALA A 35 -4.93 -14.13 6.14
CA ALA A 35 -4.96 -13.47 4.83
C ALA A 35 -6.35 -12.91 4.47
N SER A 36 -7.44 -13.56 4.91
CA SER A 36 -8.80 -13.07 4.68
C SER A 36 -9.07 -11.71 5.36
N LEU A 37 -8.35 -11.41 6.45
CA LEU A 37 -8.43 -10.12 7.12
C LEU A 37 -7.98 -8.98 6.20
N ILE A 38 -7.01 -9.20 5.31
CA ILE A 38 -6.58 -8.19 4.33
C ILE A 38 -7.78 -7.70 3.52
N GLY A 39 -8.64 -8.61 3.06
CA GLY A 39 -9.83 -8.25 2.28
C GLY A 39 -10.83 -7.41 3.09
N ILE A 40 -11.11 -7.82 4.33
CA ILE A 40 -12.03 -7.11 5.23
C ILE A 40 -11.50 -5.71 5.54
N PHE A 41 -10.24 -5.62 5.97
CA PHE A 41 -9.62 -4.35 6.33
C PHE A 41 -9.36 -3.45 5.11
N SER A 42 -9.27 -4.01 3.90
CA SER A 42 -9.23 -3.19 2.68
C SER A 42 -10.53 -2.41 2.46
N ILE A 43 -11.69 -3.02 2.73
CA ILE A 43 -12.96 -2.31 2.66
C ILE A 43 -13.02 -1.22 3.74
N VAL A 44 -12.62 -1.55 4.97
CA VAL A 44 -12.58 -0.59 6.08
C VAL A 44 -11.63 0.57 5.77
N GLY A 45 -10.45 0.28 5.23
CA GLY A 45 -9.46 1.27 4.83
C GLY A 45 -10.00 2.19 3.76
N ARG A 46 -10.69 1.64 2.74
CA ARG A 46 -11.30 2.44 1.67
C ARG A 46 -12.34 3.43 2.20
N LEU A 47 -13.26 2.96 3.03
CA LEU A 47 -14.30 3.81 3.62
C LEU A 47 -13.71 4.84 4.59
N GLY A 48 -12.77 4.42 5.44
CA GLY A 48 -12.12 5.29 6.41
C GLY A 48 -11.28 6.38 5.75
N THR A 49 -10.53 6.02 4.72
CA THR A 49 -9.65 6.95 3.99
C THR A 49 -10.44 7.92 3.14
N GLY A 50 -11.52 7.48 2.49
CA GLY A 50 -12.46 8.39 1.83
C GLY A 50 -13.00 9.46 2.79
N PHE A 51 -13.50 9.03 3.96
CA PHE A 51 -13.99 9.96 4.99
C PHE A 51 -12.90 10.88 5.53
N LEU A 52 -11.67 10.37 5.70
CA LEU A 52 -10.54 11.18 6.16
C LEU A 52 -10.10 12.20 5.11
N LEU A 53 -10.11 11.86 3.83
CA LEU A 53 -9.76 12.76 2.73
C LEU A 53 -10.76 13.92 2.61
N ASP A 54 -12.01 13.73 3.04
CA ASP A 54 -13.02 14.80 3.07
C ASP A 54 -12.80 15.80 4.21
N ARG A 55 -12.04 15.44 5.26
CA ARG A 55 -11.86 16.27 6.47
C ARG A 55 -10.42 16.68 6.78
N LEU A 56 -9.44 15.94 6.28
CA LEU A 56 -8.02 16.16 6.53
C LEU A 56 -7.28 16.48 5.23
N PRO A 57 -6.16 17.22 5.32
CA PRO A 57 -5.37 17.52 4.14
C PRO A 57 -4.80 16.22 3.55
N SER A 58 -4.92 16.11 2.23
CA SER A 58 -4.67 14.89 1.45
C SER A 58 -3.25 14.33 1.65
N HIS A 59 -2.31 15.21 1.93
CA HIS A 59 -0.91 14.85 2.14
C HIS A 59 -0.63 14.06 3.43
N LEU A 60 -1.41 14.28 4.49
CA LEU A 60 -1.25 13.61 5.78
C LEU A 60 -1.84 12.20 5.67
N VAL A 61 -3.04 12.12 5.09
CA VAL A 61 -3.72 10.85 4.84
C VAL A 61 -2.86 9.94 3.95
N GLY A 62 -2.28 10.51 2.88
CA GLY A 62 -1.29 9.83 2.06
C GLY A 62 -0.08 9.37 2.88
N ALA A 63 0.61 10.27 3.58
CA ALA A 63 1.81 9.93 4.35
C ALA A 63 1.56 8.79 5.36
N PHE A 64 0.44 8.82 6.09
CA PHE A 64 0.08 7.72 6.99
C PHE A 64 -0.16 6.40 6.26
N ALA A 65 -0.84 6.42 5.11
CA ALA A 65 -1.10 5.22 4.33
C ALA A 65 0.18 4.48 3.88
N PHE A 66 1.28 5.20 3.65
CA PHE A 66 2.58 4.62 3.27
C PHE A 66 3.53 4.33 4.44
N ILE A 67 3.36 4.99 5.59
CA ILE A 67 4.20 4.76 6.78
C ILE A 67 3.74 3.55 7.58
N ILE A 68 2.43 3.39 7.80
CA ILE A 68 1.86 2.27 8.57
C ILE A 68 2.31 0.88 8.05
N PRO A 69 2.33 0.58 6.73
CA PRO A 69 2.72 -0.75 6.23
C PRO A 69 4.21 -1.07 6.43
N ILE A 70 5.07 -0.07 6.67
CA ILE A 70 6.48 -0.29 7.05
C ILE A 70 6.52 -1.00 8.41
N PHE A 71 5.67 -0.59 9.36
CA PHE A 71 5.57 -1.24 10.66
C PHE A 71 5.09 -2.69 10.54
N ALA A 72 4.13 -2.97 9.66
CA ALA A 72 3.70 -4.35 9.39
C ALA A 72 4.84 -5.21 8.83
N CYS A 73 5.65 -4.67 7.92
CA CYS A 73 6.83 -5.37 7.41
C CYS A 73 7.84 -5.67 8.53
N LEU A 74 8.19 -4.68 9.35
CA LEU A 74 9.12 -4.87 10.48
C LEU A 74 8.58 -5.89 11.48
N LEU A 75 7.28 -5.81 11.78
CA LEU A 75 6.63 -6.71 12.72
C LEU A 75 6.61 -8.16 12.23
N LEU A 76 6.43 -8.41 10.93
CA LEU A 76 6.60 -9.74 10.35
C LEU A 76 8.05 -10.22 10.32
N ILE A 77 9.03 -9.32 10.16
CA ILE A 77 10.45 -9.67 10.19
C ILE A 77 10.90 -10.11 11.60
N TYR A 78 10.44 -9.41 12.65
CA TYR A 78 10.89 -9.67 14.02
C TYR A 78 10.01 -10.65 14.80
N ASP A 79 8.71 -10.69 14.51
CA ASP A 79 7.73 -11.50 15.26
C ASP A 79 6.75 -12.24 14.32
N GLY A 80 7.24 -12.64 13.15
CA GLY A 80 6.44 -13.30 12.11
C GLY A 80 5.83 -14.64 12.51
N SER A 81 6.36 -15.32 13.52
CA SER A 81 5.81 -16.59 14.03
C SER A 81 4.60 -16.42 14.95
N ASN A 82 4.37 -15.21 15.47
CA ASN A 82 3.30 -14.94 16.42
C ASN A 82 1.97 -14.65 15.68
N PRO A 83 0.90 -15.43 15.90
CA PRO A 83 -0.37 -15.25 15.20
C PRO A 83 -1.00 -13.86 15.37
N VAL A 84 -0.79 -13.24 16.54
CA VAL A 84 -1.29 -11.88 16.81
C VAL A 84 -0.59 -10.88 15.88
N SER A 85 0.73 -11.03 15.74
CA SER A 85 1.54 -10.18 14.89
C SER A 85 1.17 -10.35 13.41
N GLN A 86 0.92 -11.58 12.97
CA GLN A 86 0.41 -11.87 11.63
C GLN A 86 -0.95 -11.20 11.36
N ALA A 87 -1.87 -11.26 12.32
CA ALA A 87 -3.20 -10.64 12.22
C ALA A 87 -3.13 -9.10 12.16
N VAL A 88 -2.26 -8.50 12.98
CA VAL A 88 -2.02 -7.05 12.97
C VAL A 88 -1.41 -6.62 11.64
N ALA A 89 -0.43 -7.36 11.13
CA ALA A 89 0.17 -7.11 9.83
C ALA A 89 -0.87 -7.21 8.70
N ALA A 90 -1.72 -8.24 8.72
CA ALA A 90 -2.80 -8.41 7.74
C ALA A 90 -3.80 -7.23 7.77
N ALA A 91 -4.19 -6.78 8.96
CA ALA A 91 -5.08 -5.63 9.11
C ALA A 91 -4.46 -4.36 8.53
N ILE A 92 -3.18 -4.10 8.84
CA ILE A 92 -2.44 -2.96 8.31
C ILE A 92 -2.34 -3.02 6.78
N PHE A 93 -1.89 -4.14 6.22
CA PHE A 93 -1.77 -4.28 4.76
C PHE A 93 -3.13 -4.14 4.07
N GLY A 94 -4.21 -4.67 4.67
CA GLY A 94 -5.57 -4.43 4.23
C GLY A 94 -5.92 -2.95 4.19
N LEU A 95 -5.77 -2.24 5.32
CA LEU A 95 -6.05 -0.80 5.42
C LEU A 95 -5.29 0.01 4.36
N THR A 96 -4.00 -0.29 4.20
CA THR A 96 -3.12 0.33 3.21
C THR A 96 -3.60 0.06 1.78
N LEU A 97 -3.94 -1.19 1.44
CA LEU A 97 -4.47 -1.56 0.13
C LEU A 97 -5.77 -0.82 -0.20
N GLY A 98 -6.64 -0.64 0.80
CA GLY A 98 -7.87 0.13 0.68
C GLY A 98 -7.61 1.61 0.39
N SER A 99 -6.70 2.21 1.17
CA SER A 99 -6.42 3.66 1.19
C SER A 99 -5.70 4.17 -0.06
N GLU A 100 -4.76 3.37 -0.59
CA GLU A 100 -3.95 3.67 -1.78
C GLU A 100 -4.78 4.19 -2.95
N VAL A 101 -5.77 3.37 -3.36
CA VAL A 101 -6.50 3.57 -4.60
C VAL A 101 -7.32 4.85 -4.53
N ASP A 102 -7.84 5.16 -3.34
CA ASP A 102 -8.66 6.34 -3.11
C ASP A 102 -7.80 7.60 -3.08
N VAL A 103 -6.63 7.57 -2.43
CA VAL A 103 -5.69 8.70 -2.42
C VAL A 103 -5.21 9.02 -3.84
N ILE A 104 -4.88 7.99 -4.64
CA ILE A 104 -4.46 8.19 -6.04
C ILE A 104 -5.61 8.75 -6.87
N ALA A 105 -6.81 8.20 -6.76
CA ALA A 105 -7.98 8.66 -7.51
C ALA A 105 -8.35 10.11 -7.13
N TYR A 106 -8.34 10.44 -5.84
CA TYR A 106 -8.62 11.77 -5.32
C TYR A 106 -7.59 12.79 -5.81
N LEU A 107 -6.29 12.49 -5.71
CA LEU A 107 -5.23 13.38 -6.19
C LEU A 107 -5.31 13.57 -7.71
N ALA A 108 -5.56 12.50 -8.46
CA ALA A 108 -5.73 12.60 -9.92
C ALA A 108 -6.90 13.51 -10.29
N ALA A 109 -8.03 13.42 -9.58
CA ALA A 109 -9.19 14.27 -9.81
C ALA A 109 -8.92 15.75 -9.43
N LYS A 110 -8.27 15.98 -8.28
CA LYS A 110 -7.98 17.31 -7.74
C LYS A 110 -6.95 18.09 -8.56
N TYR A 111 -5.87 17.45 -9.02
CA TYR A 111 -4.77 18.14 -9.69
C TYR A 111 -4.96 18.38 -11.18
N PHE A 112 -5.71 17.53 -11.88
CA PHE A 112 -5.74 17.55 -13.34
C PHE A 112 -7.11 17.91 -13.96
N GLY A 113 -8.16 17.98 -13.13
CA GLY A 113 -9.52 18.28 -13.57
C GLY A 113 -10.10 17.19 -14.50
N LEU A 114 -11.43 17.21 -14.68
CA LEU A 114 -12.14 16.14 -15.42
C LEU A 114 -11.80 16.07 -16.92
N LYS A 115 -11.28 17.16 -17.51
CA LYS A 115 -11.18 17.31 -18.97
C LYS A 115 -10.17 16.36 -19.63
N ASN A 116 -9.09 15.99 -18.93
CA ASN A 116 -8.07 15.04 -19.38
C ASN A 116 -7.88 13.85 -18.42
N PHE A 117 -8.81 13.68 -17.46
CA PHE A 117 -8.70 12.68 -16.40
C PHE A 117 -8.53 11.26 -16.95
N GLY A 118 -9.30 10.87 -17.97
CA GLY A 118 -9.25 9.53 -18.54
C GLY A 118 -7.89 9.12 -19.11
N ALA A 119 -7.20 10.03 -19.82
CA ALA A 119 -5.89 9.74 -20.40
C ALA A 119 -4.79 9.63 -19.33
N LEU A 120 -4.82 10.53 -18.34
CA LEU A 120 -3.83 10.52 -17.25
C LEU A 120 -4.06 9.36 -16.27
N TYR A 121 -5.32 9.11 -15.92
CA TYR A 121 -5.70 7.97 -15.10
C TYR A 121 -5.37 6.65 -15.82
N GLY A 122 -5.58 6.57 -17.13
CA GLY A 122 -5.14 5.43 -17.94
C GLY A 122 -3.63 5.22 -17.89
N ALA A 123 -2.82 6.28 -17.99
CA ALA A 123 -1.36 6.19 -17.85
C ALA A 123 -0.93 5.77 -16.43
N LEU A 124 -1.61 6.25 -15.40
CA LEU A 124 -1.40 5.82 -14.01
C LEU A 124 -1.74 4.34 -13.84
N VAL A 125 -2.88 3.89 -14.36
CA VAL A 125 -3.31 2.49 -14.33
C VAL A 125 -2.33 1.61 -15.09
N MET A 126 -1.80 2.03 -16.24
CA MET A 126 -0.73 1.27 -16.92
C MET A 126 0.51 1.09 -16.05
N ALA A 127 0.97 2.17 -15.39
CA ALA A 127 2.11 2.09 -14.47
C ALA A 127 1.81 1.17 -13.27
N LEU A 128 0.58 1.21 -12.74
CA LEU A 128 0.11 0.31 -11.69
C LEU A 128 0.11 -1.14 -12.19
N SER A 129 -0.45 -1.42 -13.38
CA SER A 129 -0.51 -2.75 -14.00
C SER A 129 0.87 -3.37 -14.22
N LEU A 130 1.87 -2.57 -14.59
CA LEU A 130 3.25 -3.05 -14.66
C LEU A 130 3.74 -3.46 -13.27
N GLY A 131 3.51 -2.63 -12.24
CA GLY A 131 3.79 -3.00 -10.85
C GLY A 131 3.08 -4.29 -10.43
N THR A 132 1.78 -4.42 -10.74
CA THR A 132 0.97 -5.59 -10.40
C THR A 132 1.50 -6.88 -11.06
N ALA A 133 2.01 -6.77 -12.29
CA ALA A 133 2.53 -7.91 -13.04
C ALA A 133 3.91 -8.35 -12.52
N PHE A 134 4.80 -7.40 -12.23
CA PHE A 134 6.16 -7.71 -11.81
C PHE A 134 6.29 -7.96 -10.30
N GLY A 135 5.37 -7.48 -9.46
CA GLY A 135 5.42 -7.58 -8.00
C GLY A 135 5.57 -9.02 -7.49
N PRO A 136 4.62 -9.92 -7.81
CA PRO A 136 4.71 -11.32 -7.42
C PRO A 136 5.91 -12.05 -8.04
N LEU A 137 6.27 -11.71 -9.30
CA LEU A 137 7.45 -12.28 -9.95
C LEU A 137 8.74 -11.92 -9.19
N GLY A 138 8.86 -10.68 -8.72
CA GLY A 138 10.00 -10.24 -7.90
C GLY A 138 10.04 -10.92 -6.54
N ALA A 139 8.89 -11.06 -5.88
CA ALA A 139 8.78 -11.78 -4.61
C ALA A 139 9.18 -13.25 -4.74
N GLY A 140 8.69 -13.93 -5.77
CA GLY A 140 9.04 -15.31 -6.09
C GLY A 140 10.53 -15.46 -6.41
N PHE A 141 11.09 -14.60 -7.26
CA PHE A 141 12.52 -14.65 -7.60
C PHE A 141 13.43 -14.45 -6.37
N ILE A 142 13.06 -13.54 -5.46
CA ILE A 142 13.81 -13.34 -4.20
C ILE A 142 13.72 -14.60 -3.34
N TYR A 143 12.54 -15.20 -3.21
CA TYR A 143 12.38 -16.43 -2.45
C TYR A 143 13.17 -17.59 -3.06
N ASP A 144 13.16 -17.75 -4.38
CA ASP A 144 13.89 -18.82 -5.06
C ASP A 144 15.41 -18.71 -4.87
N GLN A 145 15.95 -17.48 -4.77
CA GLN A 145 17.39 -17.28 -4.57
C GLN A 145 17.84 -17.34 -3.11
N TYR A 146 17.05 -16.79 -2.18
CA TYR A 146 17.46 -16.64 -0.79
C TYR A 146 16.80 -17.66 0.15
N GLY A 147 15.77 -18.36 -0.32
CA GLY A 147 14.98 -19.31 0.48
C GLY A 147 14.17 -18.66 1.60
N SER A 148 13.99 -17.33 1.58
CA SER A 148 13.28 -16.58 2.61
C SER A 148 12.62 -15.33 2.05
N TYR A 149 11.50 -14.92 2.64
CA TYR A 149 10.81 -13.67 2.29
C TYR A 149 11.33 -12.43 3.02
N VAL A 150 12.24 -12.57 3.98
CA VAL A 150 12.81 -11.43 4.72
C VAL A 150 13.42 -10.36 3.80
N PRO A 151 14.23 -10.70 2.77
CA PRO A 151 14.78 -9.70 1.85
C PRO A 151 13.69 -8.97 1.06
N PHE A 152 12.59 -9.65 0.72
CA PHE A 152 11.44 -9.05 0.04
C PHE A 152 10.68 -8.08 0.96
N LEU A 153 10.49 -8.42 2.23
CA LEU A 153 9.87 -7.53 3.22
C LEU A 153 10.71 -6.27 3.46
N VAL A 154 12.04 -6.40 3.53
CA VAL A 154 12.96 -5.26 3.65
C VAL A 154 12.90 -4.37 2.40
N ALA A 155 12.97 -4.96 1.20
CA ALA A 155 12.86 -4.21 -0.05
C ALA A 155 11.51 -3.46 -0.13
N THR A 156 10.43 -4.11 0.33
CA THR A 156 9.10 -3.51 0.39
C THR A 156 9.05 -2.32 1.34
N ALA A 157 9.58 -2.47 2.56
CA ALA A 157 9.66 -1.39 3.54
C ALA A 157 10.44 -0.18 2.98
N LEU A 158 11.56 -0.42 2.30
CA LEU A 158 12.38 0.64 1.68
C LEU A 158 11.64 1.34 0.54
N MET A 159 10.96 0.59 -0.33
CA MET A 159 10.18 1.18 -1.42
C MET A 159 8.97 1.97 -0.93
N MET A 160 8.29 1.49 0.12
CA MET A 160 7.20 2.24 0.76
C MET A 160 7.71 3.52 1.42
N GLY A 161 8.87 3.46 2.10
CA GLY A 161 9.54 4.65 2.63
C GLY A 161 9.93 5.66 1.55
N ALA A 162 10.49 5.20 0.43
CA ALA A 162 10.81 6.05 -0.70
C ALA A 162 9.56 6.69 -1.32
N SER A 163 8.46 5.95 -1.44
CA SER A 163 7.17 6.47 -1.90
C SER A 163 6.58 7.50 -0.92
N ALA A 164 6.68 7.28 0.39
CA ALA A 164 6.26 8.24 1.40
C ALA A 164 7.05 9.55 1.29
N VAL A 165 8.38 9.47 1.16
CA VAL A 165 9.24 10.65 0.96
C VAL A 165 8.90 11.36 -0.35
N ALA A 166 8.71 10.62 -1.44
CA ALA A 166 8.33 11.18 -2.72
C ALA A 166 6.98 11.94 -2.62
N LEU A 167 5.99 11.39 -1.92
CA LEU A 167 4.69 12.04 -1.71
C LEU A 167 4.81 13.27 -0.81
N LEU A 168 5.65 13.25 0.22
CA LEU A 168 5.94 14.43 1.04
C LEU A 168 6.62 15.54 0.24
N THR A 169 7.57 15.19 -0.64
CA THR A 169 8.25 16.17 -1.51
C THR A 169 7.34 16.72 -2.60
N LEU A 170 6.39 15.92 -3.10
CA LEU A 170 5.40 16.36 -4.09
C LEU A 170 4.29 17.21 -3.45
N SER A 171 4.04 17.04 -2.16
CA SER A 171 2.90 17.65 -1.43
C SER A 171 3.12 19.10 -0.97
N TYR A 172 4.29 19.72 -1.15
CA TYR A 172 4.39 21.17 -0.92
C TYR A 172 4.05 21.96 -2.19
N ASN A 173 2.75 22.07 -2.47
CA ASN A 173 2.23 23.14 -3.33
C ASN A 173 1.19 23.98 -2.55
N PRO A 174 1.62 25.07 -1.88
CA PRO A 174 0.78 25.87 -0.98
C PRO A 174 -0.40 26.57 -1.67
N THR A 175 -0.46 26.55 -2.99
CA THR A 175 -1.51 27.21 -3.79
C THR A 175 -2.77 26.34 -3.94
N VAL A 176 -2.65 25.02 -3.89
CA VAL A 176 -3.77 24.07 -4.15
C VAL A 176 -4.61 23.84 -2.88
N ASP A 177 -3.98 23.82 -1.70
CA ASP A 177 -4.69 23.62 -0.43
C ASP A 177 -5.51 24.86 -0.02
N LYS A 178 -5.05 26.06 -0.38
CA LYS A 178 -5.81 27.30 -0.14
C LYS A 178 -7.12 27.37 -0.92
N LEU A 179 -7.17 26.78 -2.12
CA LEU A 179 -8.39 26.75 -2.94
C LEU A 179 -9.43 25.77 -2.40
N ALA A 180 -8.99 24.65 -1.80
CA ALA A 180 -9.90 23.69 -1.17
C ALA A 180 -10.56 24.25 0.09
N ILE A 181 -9.84 25.09 0.86
CA ILE A 181 -10.39 25.76 2.05
C ILE A 181 -11.33 26.92 1.68
N GLN A 182 -11.18 27.52 0.49
CA GLN A 182 -12.05 28.61 0.02
C GLN A 182 -13.34 28.14 -0.67
N GLN A 183 -13.46 26.85 -0.99
CA GLN A 183 -14.63 26.27 -1.68
C GLN A 183 -15.48 25.36 -0.79
N ALA A 184 -15.10 25.19 0.49
CA ALA A 184 -15.87 24.50 1.53
C ALA A 184 -16.50 25.52 2.48
#